data_AF-A0A935QZ67-F1
#
_entry.id   AF-A0A935QZ67-F1
#
_cell.length_a   1.000
_cell.length_b   1.000
_cell.length_c   1.000
_cell.angle_alpha   90.00
_cell.angle_beta   90.00
_cell.angle_gamma   90.00
#
_symmetry.space_group_name_H-M   'P 1'
#
loop_
_entity.id
_entity.type
_entity.pdbx_description
1 polymer ?
#
loop_
_entity_poly.entity_id
_entity_poly.type
_entity_poly.pdbx_seq_one_letter_code
_entity_poly.pdbx_strand_id
1 'polypeptide(L)'
;MEPPERRAALGVSMPGAVMLSAMACGDKDFSASGSGDWWGDPMASESTVEVEAEIAVGEYDVVLLTAEESSDLLRWLNLNGYVIDQVAEEMLQEYIDAGSAFLAAKINLERVSLEEELRLSPLRLRYTSEAVSLPLRLGTLNSTGVQDLVLHVISEIYDGAWGISNFDEARLDDECMSKELGDGSFSPFYDDVLTSSLAPSADGSATWLLEYAWSVSPGGPHCDPCPPESLEIPVPEETMAGLGFEWDESWDSWSGGLPSFTISRLRMRYSPDQINEDLMLYSMGYVENTQVRYIRYDEVLEAQLPVCGEGMVTDPERVCQFGVKPSVWTGIAPALPSTCGAVEGGGSALGLVALSALALRRRRMNLTS
;
A
#
# COMPACT_ATOMS: atom_id res chain seq x y z
N MET A 1 -8.24 -21.04 26.94
CA MET A 1 -8.62 -19.75 26.34
C MET A 1 -8.07 -19.83 24.94
N GLU A 2 -8.92 -20.14 23.98
CA GLU A 2 -8.56 -20.02 22.56
C GLU A 2 -8.14 -18.57 22.29
N PRO A 3 -7.16 -18.33 21.42
CA PRO A 3 -6.89 -16.98 20.94
C PRO A 3 -8.18 -16.45 20.28
N PRO A 4 -8.52 -15.15 20.47
CA PRO A 4 -9.67 -14.56 19.79
C PRO A 4 -9.47 -14.63 18.26
N GLU A 5 -10.55 -14.86 17.52
CA GLU A 5 -10.54 -14.82 16.06
C GLU A 5 -10.09 -13.44 15.58
N ARG A 6 -9.09 -13.40 14.69
CA ARG A 6 -8.59 -12.14 14.12
C ARG A 6 -9.56 -11.63 13.06
N ARG A 7 -9.90 -10.35 13.14
CA ARG A 7 -10.82 -9.69 12.20
C ARG A 7 -10.09 -8.62 11.41
N ALA A 8 -10.06 -8.79 10.09
CA ALA A 8 -9.49 -7.82 9.17
C ALA A 8 -10.41 -7.58 7.97
N ALA A 9 -10.54 -6.31 7.60
CA ALA A 9 -11.19 -5.90 6.36
C ALA A 9 -10.12 -5.52 5.33
N LEU A 10 -10.22 -6.09 4.13
CA LEU A 10 -9.29 -5.84 3.03
C LEU A 10 -10.01 -5.15 1.87
N GLY A 11 -9.62 -3.92 1.58
CA GLY A 11 -9.99 -3.23 0.35
C GLY A 11 -8.91 -3.41 -0.71
N VAL A 12 -9.26 -4.01 -1.84
CA VAL A 12 -8.35 -4.26 -2.96
C VAL A 12 -8.70 -3.34 -4.13
N SER A 13 -7.72 -2.56 -4.59
CA SER A 13 -7.86 -1.73 -5.79
C SER A 13 -6.79 -2.11 -6.81
N MET A 14 -7.24 -2.44 -8.02
CA MET A 14 -6.41 -2.71 -9.20
C MET A 14 -7.10 -2.17 -10.46
N PRO A 15 -6.35 -1.65 -11.44
CA PRO A 15 -6.91 -1.34 -12.75
C PRO A 15 -7.09 -2.60 -13.61
N GLY A 16 -8.33 -3.00 -13.91
CA GLY A 16 -8.66 -4.11 -14.83
C GLY A 16 -9.62 -5.15 -14.25
N ALA A 17 -10.08 -6.09 -15.08
CA ALA A 17 -10.98 -7.18 -14.64
C ALA A 17 -10.25 -8.09 -13.65
N VAL A 18 -10.78 -8.20 -12.42
CA VAL A 18 -10.14 -8.96 -11.34
C VAL A 18 -10.91 -10.27 -11.13
N MET A 19 -10.21 -11.40 -11.28
CA MET A 19 -10.63 -12.65 -10.66
C MET A 19 -9.89 -12.75 -9.34
N LEU A 20 -10.64 -12.77 -8.24
CA LEU A 20 -10.10 -13.01 -6.91
C LEU A 20 -10.55 -14.41 -6.52
N SER A 21 -9.61 -15.30 -6.22
CA SER A 21 -9.96 -16.44 -5.37
C SER A 21 -9.90 -15.99 -3.90
N ALA A 22 -10.68 -16.62 -3.03
CA ALA A 22 -10.57 -16.41 -1.59
C ALA A 22 -10.39 -17.79 -0.96
N MET A 23 -9.27 -17.98 -0.27
CA MET A 23 -9.06 -19.13 0.60
C MET A 23 -9.61 -18.80 1.99
N ALA A 24 -10.78 -19.34 2.31
CA ALA A 24 -11.28 -19.37 3.67
C ALA A 24 -11.02 -20.77 4.24
N CYS A 25 -9.95 -20.92 5.04
CA CYS A 25 -9.77 -22.12 5.85
C CYS A 25 -10.54 -21.92 7.16
N GLY A 26 -11.84 -22.27 7.18
CA GLY A 26 -12.72 -22.13 8.35
C GLY A 26 -14.15 -21.68 7.99
N ASP A 27 -15.11 -21.93 8.87
CA ASP A 27 -16.58 -21.94 8.63
C ASP A 27 -17.14 -20.82 7.71
N LYS A 28 -18.04 -21.25 6.81
CA LYS A 28 -18.59 -20.49 5.68
C LYS A 28 -19.69 -19.50 6.10
N ASP A 29 -19.34 -18.42 6.79
CA ASP A 29 -20.26 -17.31 7.06
C ASP A 29 -19.96 -16.11 6.14
N PHE A 30 -20.44 -16.20 4.90
CA PHE A 30 -20.48 -15.08 3.96
C PHE A 30 -21.83 -14.36 4.08
N SER A 31 -21.80 -13.12 4.56
CA SER A 31 -22.98 -12.25 4.70
C SER A 31 -22.86 -11.09 3.71
N ALA A 32 -23.79 -11.03 2.76
CA ALA A 32 -23.95 -9.89 1.87
C ALA A 32 -25.45 -9.66 1.61
N SER A 33 -25.90 -8.42 1.76
CA SER A 33 -27.29 -8.02 1.56
C SER A 33 -27.49 -7.43 0.16
N GLY A 34 -28.23 -8.16 -0.68
CA GLY A 34 -28.65 -7.68 -2.00
C GLY A 34 -29.70 -8.62 -2.58
N SER A 35 -30.91 -8.12 -2.82
CA SER A 35 -32.02 -8.89 -3.38
C SER A 35 -32.28 -8.49 -4.82
N GLY A 36 -32.15 -9.45 -5.74
CA GLY A 36 -32.56 -9.25 -7.13
C GLY A 36 -32.28 -10.46 -8.03
N ASP A 37 -33.30 -11.31 -8.22
CA ASP A 37 -33.32 -12.37 -9.24
C ASP A 37 -33.41 -11.75 -10.65
N TRP A 38 -32.31 -11.81 -11.43
CA TRP A 38 -32.24 -11.24 -12.80
C TRP A 38 -31.54 -12.12 -13.84
N TRP A 39 -31.30 -13.41 -13.58
CA TRP A 39 -30.66 -14.31 -14.57
C TRP A 39 -31.44 -15.63 -14.74
N GLY A 40 -31.55 -16.08 -15.98
CA GLY A 40 -32.20 -17.35 -16.33
C GLY A 40 -31.30 -18.54 -16.07
N ASP A 41 -31.90 -19.67 -15.65
CA ASP A 41 -31.25 -20.94 -15.35
C ASP A 41 -30.15 -21.32 -16.37
N PRO A 42 -28.88 -21.48 -15.95
CA PRO A 42 -27.87 -22.10 -16.81
C PRO A 42 -28.22 -23.58 -17.00
N MET A 43 -28.14 -24.03 -18.26
CA MET A 43 -28.48 -25.41 -18.62
C MET A 43 -27.59 -26.41 -17.89
N ALA A 44 -28.23 -27.22 -17.02
CA ALA A 44 -27.62 -28.37 -16.38
C ALA A 44 -27.16 -29.41 -17.43
N SER A 45 -25.85 -29.43 -17.71
CA SER A 45 -25.16 -30.61 -18.20
C SER A 45 -23.91 -30.80 -17.35
N GLU A 46 -24.00 -31.71 -16.38
CA GLU A 46 -22.91 -32.26 -15.54
C GLU A 46 -21.65 -31.40 -15.51
N SER A 47 -21.77 -30.21 -14.91
CA SER A 47 -20.64 -29.41 -14.51
C SER A 47 -20.53 -29.56 -13.01
N THR A 48 -19.36 -29.94 -12.48
CA THR A 48 -19.08 -29.96 -11.04
C THR A 48 -19.03 -28.56 -10.42
N VAL A 49 -19.47 -27.53 -11.15
CA VAL A 49 -19.43 -26.13 -10.73
C VAL A 49 -20.72 -25.80 -10.00
N GLU A 50 -20.60 -25.40 -8.75
CA GLU A 50 -21.71 -24.92 -7.93
C GLU A 50 -21.64 -23.39 -7.82
N VAL A 51 -22.79 -22.74 -7.99
CA VAL A 51 -22.95 -21.31 -7.76
C VAL A 51 -23.44 -21.12 -6.33
N GLU A 52 -22.55 -20.62 -5.47
CA GLU A 52 -22.82 -20.46 -4.03
C GLU A 52 -23.59 -19.16 -3.75
N ALA A 53 -23.26 -18.09 -4.48
CA ALA A 53 -23.90 -16.79 -4.34
C ALA A 53 -23.74 -15.95 -5.60
N GLU A 54 -24.74 -15.10 -5.88
CA GLU A 54 -24.68 -14.06 -6.90
C GLU A 54 -25.10 -12.72 -6.27
N ILE A 55 -24.28 -11.69 -6.47
CA ILE A 55 -24.48 -10.38 -5.84
C ILE A 55 -24.10 -9.27 -6.82
N ALA A 56 -24.97 -8.28 -6.94
CA ALA A 56 -24.62 -7.01 -7.56
C ALA A 56 -24.05 -6.05 -6.49
N VAL A 57 -22.79 -5.63 -6.63
CA VAL A 57 -22.13 -4.68 -5.72
C VAL A 57 -21.55 -3.53 -6.53
N GLY A 58 -22.09 -2.32 -6.32
CA GLY A 58 -21.69 -1.15 -7.10
C GLY A 58 -21.88 -1.39 -8.60
N GLU A 59 -20.82 -1.23 -9.36
CA GLU A 59 -20.77 -1.50 -10.79
C GLU A 59 -20.45 -2.96 -11.17
N TYR A 60 -20.33 -3.87 -10.19
CA TYR A 60 -19.97 -5.27 -10.44
C TYR A 60 -21.15 -6.23 -10.29
N ASP A 61 -21.24 -7.21 -11.19
CA ASP A 61 -22.00 -8.44 -10.99
C ASP A 61 -21.01 -9.53 -10.57
N VAL A 62 -21.12 -10.00 -9.33
CA VAL A 62 -20.17 -10.90 -8.67
C VAL A 62 -20.82 -12.26 -8.44
N VAL A 63 -20.10 -13.33 -8.75
CA VAL A 63 -20.52 -14.71 -8.48
C VAL A 63 -19.44 -15.42 -7.66
N LEU A 64 -19.88 -16.15 -6.65
CA LEU A 64 -19.05 -17.06 -5.87
C LEU A 64 -19.27 -18.48 -6.37
N LEU A 65 -18.19 -19.15 -6.75
CA LEU A 65 -18.20 -20.47 -7.38
C LEU A 65 -17.33 -21.43 -6.58
N THR A 66 -17.76 -22.69 -6.54
CA THR A 66 -16.94 -23.83 -6.14
C THR A 66 -16.94 -24.86 -7.28
N ALA A 67 -15.88 -25.65 -7.38
CA ALA A 67 -15.75 -26.68 -8.41
C ALA A 67 -14.87 -27.83 -7.91
N GLU A 68 -15.11 -29.04 -8.42
CA GLU A 68 -14.22 -30.20 -8.19
C GLU A 68 -13.18 -30.38 -9.30
N GLU A 69 -13.51 -29.96 -10.53
CA GLU A 69 -12.65 -30.08 -11.71
C GLU A 69 -12.42 -28.71 -12.37
N SER A 70 -11.16 -28.35 -12.57
CA SER A 70 -10.74 -27.08 -13.20
C SER A 70 -11.24 -26.93 -14.64
N SER A 71 -11.30 -28.02 -15.40
CA SER A 71 -11.81 -28.03 -16.78
C SER A 71 -13.29 -27.63 -16.85
N ASP A 72 -14.09 -28.03 -15.85
CA ASP A 72 -15.50 -27.68 -15.73
C ASP A 72 -15.68 -26.23 -15.30
N LEU A 73 -14.88 -25.77 -14.33
CA LEU A 73 -14.86 -24.38 -13.90
C LEU A 73 -14.48 -23.43 -15.05
N LEU A 74 -13.40 -23.73 -15.77
CA LEU A 74 -12.93 -22.95 -16.91
C LEU A 74 -13.99 -22.91 -18.02
N ARG A 75 -14.64 -24.04 -18.31
CA ARG A 75 -15.73 -24.12 -19.29
C ARG A 75 -16.92 -23.28 -18.85
N TRP A 76 -17.34 -23.37 -17.59
CA TRP A 76 -18.44 -22.57 -17.04
C TRP A 76 -18.13 -21.08 -17.14
N LEU A 77 -16.91 -20.66 -16.75
CA LEU A 77 -16.46 -19.28 -16.80
C LEU A 77 -16.52 -18.73 -18.23
N ASN A 78 -15.96 -19.46 -19.20
CA ASN A 78 -15.97 -19.06 -20.61
C ASN A 78 -17.40 -19.02 -21.20
N LEU A 79 -18.26 -20.00 -20.88
CA LEU A 79 -19.66 -20.00 -21.32
C LEU A 79 -20.45 -18.82 -20.75
N ASN A 80 -20.11 -18.40 -19.54
CA ASN A 80 -20.69 -17.23 -18.90
C ASN A 80 -19.99 -15.92 -19.31
N GLY A 81 -19.07 -15.92 -20.28
CA GLY A 81 -18.46 -14.70 -20.82
C GLY A 81 -17.30 -14.13 -20.00
N TYR A 82 -16.73 -14.92 -19.08
CA TYR A 82 -15.42 -14.63 -18.49
C TYR A 82 -14.34 -15.15 -19.45
N VAL A 83 -13.46 -14.26 -19.92
CA VAL A 83 -12.39 -14.64 -20.84
C VAL A 83 -11.20 -15.12 -20.03
N ILE A 84 -10.93 -16.41 -20.08
CA ILE A 84 -9.82 -17.04 -19.35
C ILE A 84 -9.16 -18.04 -20.29
N ASP A 85 -7.84 -17.92 -20.44
CA ASP A 85 -7.05 -18.80 -21.29
C ASP A 85 -6.99 -20.23 -20.73
N GLN A 86 -6.86 -21.23 -21.61
CA GLN A 86 -6.75 -22.63 -21.22
C GLN A 86 -5.48 -22.93 -20.42
N VAL A 87 -4.44 -22.10 -20.53
CA VAL A 87 -3.24 -22.17 -19.69
C VAL A 87 -3.58 -22.02 -18.19
N ALA A 88 -4.74 -21.44 -17.84
CA ALA A 88 -5.21 -21.33 -16.47
C ALA A 88 -5.66 -22.66 -15.85
N GLU A 89 -5.97 -23.69 -16.65
CA GLU A 89 -6.63 -24.91 -16.17
C GLU A 89 -5.83 -25.62 -15.06
N GLU A 90 -4.53 -25.85 -15.28
CA GLU A 90 -3.65 -26.48 -14.27
C GLU A 90 -3.57 -25.63 -12.99
N MET A 91 -3.43 -24.32 -13.14
CA MET A 91 -3.37 -23.40 -12.01
C MET A 91 -4.70 -23.40 -11.23
N LEU A 92 -5.85 -23.37 -11.90
CA LEU A 92 -7.16 -23.45 -11.26
C LEU A 92 -7.33 -24.76 -10.47
N GLN A 93 -6.78 -25.87 -10.96
CA GLN A 93 -6.82 -27.14 -10.23
C GLN A 93 -6.04 -27.07 -8.92
N GLU A 94 -4.88 -26.38 -8.89
CA GLU A 94 -4.13 -26.16 -7.64
C GLU A 94 -4.98 -25.47 -6.56
N TYR A 95 -5.78 -24.47 -6.95
CA TYR A 95 -6.70 -23.77 -6.04
C TYR A 95 -7.87 -24.65 -5.59
N ILE A 96 -8.45 -25.44 -6.50
CA ILE A 96 -9.52 -26.39 -6.19
C ILE A 96 -9.03 -27.44 -5.18
N ASP A 97 -7.86 -28.04 -5.44
CA ASP A 97 -7.27 -29.06 -4.56
C ASP A 97 -6.92 -28.50 -3.18
N ALA A 98 -6.61 -27.21 -3.11
CA ALA A 98 -6.42 -26.46 -1.87
C ALA A 98 -7.73 -26.02 -1.17
N GLY A 99 -8.89 -26.37 -1.73
CA GLY A 99 -10.22 -26.10 -1.16
C GLY A 99 -10.73 -24.68 -1.35
N SER A 100 -10.24 -23.97 -2.38
CA SER A 100 -10.59 -22.56 -2.61
C SER A 100 -11.98 -22.40 -3.22
N ALA A 101 -12.61 -21.27 -2.91
CA ALA A 101 -13.72 -20.76 -3.70
C ALA A 101 -13.24 -19.66 -4.66
N PHE A 102 -14.00 -19.42 -5.72
CA PHE A 102 -13.66 -18.48 -6.79
C PHE A 102 -14.68 -17.35 -6.84
N LEU A 103 -14.20 -16.12 -6.66
CA LEU A 103 -15.00 -14.92 -6.84
C LEU A 103 -14.74 -14.39 -8.26
N ALA A 104 -15.74 -14.52 -9.13
CA ALA A 104 -15.67 -13.96 -10.48
C ALA A 104 -16.56 -12.70 -10.54
N ALA A 105 -16.00 -11.60 -11.04
CA ALA A 105 -16.71 -10.33 -11.14
C ALA A 105 -16.74 -9.82 -12.58
N LYS A 106 -17.89 -9.31 -13.01
CA LYS A 106 -18.06 -8.60 -14.29
C LYS A 106 -18.43 -7.15 -14.03
N ILE A 107 -17.91 -6.26 -14.87
CA ILE A 107 -18.30 -4.86 -14.86
C ILE A 107 -19.60 -4.71 -15.63
N ASN A 108 -20.61 -4.15 -14.96
CA ASN A 108 -21.87 -3.79 -15.56
C ASN A 108 -21.80 -2.34 -16.07
N LEU A 109 -21.57 -2.17 -17.37
CA LEU A 109 -21.41 -0.86 -18.00
C LEU A 109 -22.65 0.03 -17.92
N GLU A 110 -23.85 -0.52 -17.67
CA GLU A 110 -25.07 0.28 -17.45
C GLU A 110 -25.02 1.02 -16.10
N ARG A 111 -24.21 0.55 -15.15
CA ARG A 111 -24.02 1.14 -13.83
C ARG A 111 -22.75 2.00 -13.71
N VAL A 112 -21.98 2.14 -14.79
CA VAL A 112 -20.75 2.95 -14.81
C VAL A 112 -21.01 4.31 -15.43
N SER A 113 -20.58 5.38 -14.75
CA SER A 113 -20.49 6.71 -15.36
C SER A 113 -19.26 6.77 -16.25
N LEU A 114 -19.46 6.89 -17.56
CA LEU A 114 -18.39 6.92 -18.57
C LEU A 114 -17.84 8.32 -18.81
N GLU A 115 -18.06 9.28 -17.89
CA GLU A 115 -17.96 10.68 -18.27
C GLU A 115 -16.54 11.13 -18.65
N GLU A 116 -15.45 10.74 -17.97
CA GLU A 116 -14.10 11.14 -18.44
C GLU A 116 -12.97 10.12 -18.20
N GLU A 117 -13.11 9.16 -17.29
CA GLU A 117 -12.20 8.03 -17.05
C GLU A 117 -13.01 6.92 -16.36
N LEU A 118 -12.91 5.66 -16.82
CA LEU A 118 -13.59 4.53 -16.17
C LEU A 118 -12.91 4.26 -14.81
N ARG A 119 -13.41 4.90 -13.74
CA ARG A 119 -12.94 4.67 -12.37
C ARG A 119 -13.84 3.65 -11.70
N LEU A 120 -13.28 2.49 -11.42
CA LEU A 120 -13.97 1.44 -10.71
C LEU A 120 -13.72 1.56 -9.20
N SER A 121 -14.78 1.34 -8.42
CA SER A 121 -14.78 1.16 -6.99
C SER A 121 -13.91 -0.04 -6.61
N PRO A 122 -13.10 0.06 -5.54
CA PRO A 122 -12.37 -1.09 -5.00
C PRO A 122 -13.31 -2.20 -4.53
N LEU A 123 -12.92 -3.46 -4.74
CA LEU A 123 -13.62 -4.61 -4.18
C LEU A 123 -13.23 -4.77 -2.71
N ARG A 124 -14.22 -5.01 -1.86
CA ARG A 124 -14.03 -5.22 -0.42
C ARG A 124 -14.22 -6.69 -0.10
N LEU A 125 -13.23 -7.28 0.56
CA LEU A 125 -13.25 -8.66 1.00
C LEU A 125 -13.09 -8.70 2.52
N ARG A 126 -13.87 -9.57 3.15
CA ARG A 126 -13.76 -9.84 4.59
C ARG A 126 -13.23 -11.25 4.77
N TYR A 127 -12.22 -11.39 5.62
CA TYR A 127 -11.64 -12.68 5.97
C TYR A 127 -11.95 -13.00 7.43
N THR A 128 -12.33 -14.25 7.69
CA THR A 128 -12.50 -14.81 9.05
C THR A 128 -11.32 -15.70 9.44
N SER A 129 -10.42 -16.02 8.50
CA SER A 129 -9.24 -16.85 8.74
C SER A 129 -8.07 -16.02 9.26
N GLU A 130 -7.24 -16.62 10.11
CA GLU A 130 -5.97 -16.01 10.55
C GLU A 130 -4.94 -15.91 9.43
N ALA A 131 -5.01 -16.80 8.44
CA ALA A 131 -4.15 -16.79 7.26
C ALA A 131 -4.88 -16.08 6.11
N VAL A 132 -4.43 -14.88 5.78
CA VAL A 132 -5.01 -14.10 4.68
C VAL A 132 -4.10 -14.23 3.47
N SER A 133 -4.63 -14.81 2.39
CA SER A 133 -3.93 -14.87 1.11
C SER A 133 -4.69 -14.08 0.05
N LEU A 134 -3.94 -13.41 -0.84
CA LEU A 134 -4.50 -12.72 -1.99
C LEU A 134 -3.99 -13.38 -3.28
N PRO A 135 -4.85 -14.10 -4.01
CA PRO A 135 -4.41 -14.95 -5.12
C PRO A 135 -4.23 -14.16 -6.41
N LEU A 136 -3.08 -13.51 -6.52
CA LEU A 136 -2.72 -12.68 -7.66
C LEU A 136 -2.35 -13.48 -8.90
N ARG A 137 -1.86 -14.73 -8.76
CA ARG A 137 -1.41 -15.54 -9.91
C ARG A 137 -2.51 -15.73 -10.95
N LEU A 138 -3.75 -15.95 -10.51
CA LEU A 138 -4.89 -16.06 -11.43
C LEU A 138 -5.15 -14.74 -12.18
N GLY A 139 -4.97 -13.60 -11.49
CA GLY A 139 -5.11 -12.27 -12.09
C GLY A 139 -4.04 -11.98 -13.14
N THR A 140 -2.83 -12.52 -12.99
CA THR A 140 -1.74 -12.26 -13.94
C THR A 140 -1.95 -12.91 -15.30
N LEU A 141 -2.74 -14.00 -15.37
CA LEU A 141 -3.08 -14.69 -16.63
C LEU A 141 -3.85 -13.81 -17.61
N ASN A 142 -4.63 -12.85 -17.11
CA ASN A 142 -5.41 -11.91 -17.91
C ASN A 142 -4.71 -10.54 -18.07
N SER A 143 -3.55 -10.36 -17.45
CA SER A 143 -2.80 -9.12 -17.52
C SER A 143 -1.86 -9.10 -18.72
N THR A 144 -1.89 -8.00 -19.48
CA THR A 144 -0.98 -7.78 -20.61
C THR A 144 0.20 -6.88 -20.28
N GLY A 145 0.32 -6.40 -19.05
CA GLY A 145 1.33 -5.44 -18.66
C GLY A 145 1.47 -5.25 -17.15
N VAL A 146 2.09 -4.13 -16.78
CA VAL A 146 2.33 -3.77 -15.38
C VAL A 146 1.01 -3.38 -14.72
N GLN A 147 0.75 -3.94 -13.54
CA GLN A 147 -0.38 -3.62 -12.68
C GLN A 147 0.09 -2.91 -11.41
N ASP A 148 -0.75 -2.02 -10.90
CA ASP A 148 -0.54 -1.31 -9.64
C ASP A 148 -1.63 -1.77 -8.66
N LEU A 149 -1.19 -2.45 -7.61
CA LEU A 149 -2.03 -2.99 -6.55
C LEU A 149 -1.91 -2.11 -5.32
N VAL A 150 -3.06 -1.63 -4.84
CA VAL A 150 -3.15 -0.93 -3.55
C VAL A 150 -4.09 -1.71 -2.63
N LEU A 151 -3.57 -2.07 -1.46
CA LEU A 151 -4.31 -2.77 -0.40
C LEU A 151 -4.54 -1.81 0.75
N HIS A 152 -5.79 -1.69 1.19
CA HIS A 152 -6.15 -1.04 2.44
C HIS A 152 -6.58 -2.12 3.42
N VAL A 153 -5.89 -2.21 4.55
CA VAL A 153 -6.20 -3.17 5.62
C VAL A 153 -6.68 -2.39 6.83
N ILE A 154 -7.87 -2.75 7.34
CA ILE A 154 -8.35 -2.29 8.64
C ILE A 154 -8.34 -3.50 9.56
N SER A 155 -7.62 -3.40 10.67
CA SER A 155 -7.53 -4.46 11.67
C SER A 155 -7.72 -3.93 13.07
N GLU A 156 -7.87 -4.83 14.03
CA GLU A 156 -7.83 -4.46 15.43
C GLU A 156 -6.51 -3.76 15.78
N ILE A 157 -6.57 -2.85 16.75
CA ILE A 157 -5.40 -2.07 17.15
C ILE A 157 -4.25 -2.96 17.63
N TYR A 158 -4.54 -4.10 18.30
CA TYR A 158 -3.54 -5.03 18.82
C TYR A 158 -2.87 -5.88 17.74
N ASP A 159 -3.55 -6.11 16.62
CA ASP A 159 -2.94 -6.74 15.43
C ASP A 159 -1.92 -5.80 14.77
N GLY A 160 -2.03 -4.49 15.01
CA GLY A 160 -1.08 -3.51 14.50
C GLY A 160 -1.14 -3.36 12.98
N ALA A 161 -0.02 -2.97 12.39
CA ALA A 161 0.10 -2.85 10.93
C ALA A 161 0.11 -4.23 10.24
N TRP A 162 -0.16 -4.26 8.94
CA TRP A 162 -0.10 -5.47 8.12
C TRP A 162 1.00 -5.39 7.07
N GLY A 163 1.57 -6.55 6.73
CA GLY A 163 2.63 -6.71 5.74
C GLY A 163 2.41 -7.93 4.84
N ILE A 164 3.29 -8.09 3.85
CA ILE A 164 3.35 -9.27 2.98
C ILE A 164 4.59 -10.07 3.35
N SER A 165 4.42 -11.36 3.62
CA SER A 165 5.47 -12.21 4.22
C SER A 165 6.37 -12.92 3.22
N ASN A 166 5.91 -13.09 1.98
CA ASN A 166 6.58 -13.89 0.95
C ASN A 166 7.08 -13.07 -0.25
N PHE A 167 7.09 -11.74 -0.13
CA PHE A 167 7.74 -10.83 -1.10
C PHE A 167 8.60 -9.82 -0.33
N ASP A 168 9.67 -9.33 -0.96
CA ASP A 168 10.56 -8.38 -0.31
C ASP A 168 9.87 -7.01 -0.10
N GLU A 169 10.07 -6.45 1.09
CA GLU A 169 9.62 -5.10 1.43
C GLU A 169 10.60 -4.06 0.87
N ALA A 170 10.11 -3.17 0.03
CA ALA A 170 10.77 -1.96 -0.41
C ALA A 170 10.65 -0.86 0.66
N ARG A 171 11.68 -0.02 0.74
CA ARG A 171 11.71 1.19 1.56
C ARG A 171 11.79 2.41 0.66
N LEU A 172 11.08 3.48 1.03
CA LEU A 172 11.24 4.78 0.41
C LEU A 172 12.19 5.64 1.23
N ASP A 173 12.99 6.46 0.56
CA ASP A 173 13.60 7.62 1.19
C ASP A 173 12.50 8.67 1.38
N ASP A 174 12.08 8.87 2.62
CA ASP A 174 11.11 9.88 3.02
C ASP A 174 11.74 10.89 4.00
N GLU A 175 10.95 11.79 4.58
CA GLU A 175 11.44 12.83 5.51
C GLU A 175 12.43 13.83 4.88
N CYS A 176 12.54 13.81 3.56
CA CYS A 176 13.42 14.64 2.75
C CYS A 176 12.62 15.58 1.85
N MET A 177 13.30 16.56 1.28
CA MET A 177 12.69 17.46 0.32
C MET A 177 12.44 16.74 -1.00
N SER A 178 11.19 16.78 -1.45
CA SER A 178 10.81 16.40 -2.81
C SER A 178 11.61 17.21 -3.83
N LYS A 179 12.06 16.56 -4.90
CA LYS A 179 12.79 17.24 -5.97
C LYS A 179 11.84 18.15 -6.74
N GLU A 180 12.23 19.41 -6.98
CA GLU A 180 11.49 20.25 -7.92
C GLU A 180 11.63 19.69 -9.34
N LEU A 181 10.56 19.11 -9.86
CA LEU A 181 10.35 18.95 -11.29
C LEU A 181 9.75 20.26 -11.80
N GLY A 182 10.26 20.81 -12.90
CA GLY A 182 10.22 22.25 -13.24
C GLY A 182 8.87 23.00 -13.25
N ASP A 183 7.73 22.36 -13.02
CA ASP A 183 6.41 22.98 -12.81
C ASP A 183 5.91 22.93 -11.35
N GLY A 184 6.70 22.37 -10.43
CA GLY A 184 6.33 22.14 -9.03
C GLY A 184 5.36 20.98 -8.82
N SER A 185 5.15 20.10 -9.82
CA SER A 185 4.26 18.95 -9.72
C SER A 185 4.86 17.84 -8.86
N PHE A 186 4.11 17.39 -7.86
CA PHE A 186 4.53 16.31 -6.96
C PHE A 186 4.35 14.91 -7.59
N SER A 187 3.34 14.74 -8.44
CA SER A 187 2.99 13.43 -9.00
C SER A 187 4.14 12.77 -9.77
N PRO A 188 4.83 13.44 -10.72
CA PRO A 188 5.88 12.77 -11.47
C PRO A 188 7.11 12.46 -10.60
N PHE A 189 7.38 13.29 -9.57
CA PHE A 189 8.43 12.98 -8.59
C PHE A 189 8.08 11.71 -7.83
N TYR A 190 6.85 11.60 -7.33
CA TYR A 190 6.43 10.43 -6.57
C TYR A 190 6.37 9.17 -7.44
N ASP A 191 5.96 9.28 -8.70
CA ASP A 191 5.98 8.19 -9.66
C ASP A 191 7.40 7.68 -9.94
N ASP A 192 8.38 8.58 -10.06
CA ASP A 192 9.81 8.24 -10.21
C ASP A 192 10.33 7.52 -8.96
N VAL A 193 10.04 8.04 -7.76
CA VAL A 193 10.42 7.42 -6.49
C VAL A 193 9.83 6.01 -6.38
N LEU A 194 8.52 5.87 -6.59
CA LEU A 194 7.85 4.58 -6.57
C LEU A 194 8.44 3.61 -7.59
N THR A 195 8.70 4.05 -8.81
CA THR A 195 9.27 3.20 -9.86
C THR A 195 10.67 2.72 -9.48
N SER A 196 11.48 3.57 -8.86
CA SER A 196 12.83 3.22 -8.43
C SER A 196 12.84 2.29 -7.21
N SER A 197 11.95 2.50 -6.26
CA SER A 197 11.91 1.74 -5.00
C SER A 197 11.15 0.42 -5.12
N LEU A 198 10.12 0.34 -5.98
CA LEU A 198 9.42 -0.90 -6.30
C LEU A 198 10.08 -1.68 -7.43
N ALA A 199 11.41 -1.52 -7.60
CA ALA A 199 12.18 -2.32 -8.54
C ALA A 199 12.16 -3.80 -8.09
N PRO A 200 12.13 -4.77 -9.04
CA PRO A 200 12.10 -6.18 -8.68
C PRO A 200 13.27 -6.59 -7.80
N SER A 201 13.01 -7.56 -6.95
CA SER A 201 14.01 -8.26 -6.13
C SER A 201 15.09 -8.90 -6.99
N ALA A 202 16.19 -9.29 -6.35
CA ALA A 202 17.34 -9.88 -7.05
C ALA A 202 17.02 -11.20 -7.78
N ASP A 203 15.97 -11.90 -7.36
CA ASP A 203 15.44 -13.11 -7.98
C ASP A 203 14.42 -12.82 -9.11
N GLY A 204 14.07 -11.55 -9.33
CA GLY A 204 13.09 -11.09 -10.31
C GLY A 204 11.65 -10.98 -9.78
N SER A 205 11.40 -11.33 -8.52
CA SER A 205 10.08 -11.21 -7.89
C SER A 205 9.73 -9.74 -7.66
N ALA A 206 8.44 -9.41 -7.63
CA ALA A 206 8.01 -8.05 -7.33
C ALA A 206 8.23 -7.70 -5.86
N THR A 207 8.35 -6.41 -5.55
CA THR A 207 8.49 -5.91 -4.17
C THR A 207 7.24 -5.16 -3.75
N TRP A 208 6.98 -5.10 -2.45
CA TRP A 208 5.85 -4.35 -1.89
C TRP A 208 6.32 -3.24 -0.95
N LEU A 209 5.46 -2.27 -0.69
CA LEU A 209 5.75 -1.12 0.17
C LEU A 209 4.62 -0.89 1.17
N LEU A 210 4.98 -0.64 2.44
CA LEU A 210 4.07 -0.06 3.41
C LEU A 210 4.09 1.47 3.29
N GLU A 211 3.10 2.06 2.63
CA GLU A 211 3.05 3.52 2.43
C GLU A 211 2.50 4.26 3.67
N TYR A 212 1.65 3.60 4.45
CA TYR A 212 1.02 4.17 5.64
C TYR A 212 0.59 3.06 6.59
N ALA A 213 0.85 3.22 7.89
CA ALA A 213 0.16 2.48 8.94
C ALA A 213 -0.10 3.40 10.13
N TRP A 214 -1.33 3.41 10.63
CA TRP A 214 -1.67 4.28 11.74
C TRP A 214 -2.78 3.72 12.61
N SER A 215 -2.55 3.74 13.92
CA SER A 215 -3.59 3.38 14.88
C SER A 215 -4.48 4.55 15.23
N VAL A 216 -5.78 4.34 15.08
CA VAL A 216 -6.81 5.27 15.54
C VAL A 216 -7.24 4.83 16.92
N SER A 217 -6.93 5.68 17.90
CA SER A 217 -7.30 5.46 19.30
C SER A 217 -8.57 6.25 19.66
N PRO A 218 -9.21 5.96 20.81
CA PRO A 218 -10.46 6.60 21.27
C PRO A 218 -10.39 8.13 21.39
N GLY A 219 -9.19 8.68 21.62
CA GLY A 219 -8.95 10.13 21.69
C GLY A 219 -8.95 10.81 20.31
N GLY A 220 -9.22 10.06 19.25
CA GLY A 220 -9.12 10.46 17.87
C GLY A 220 -7.77 10.10 17.24
N PRO A 221 -7.70 10.13 15.90
CA PRO A 221 -6.44 10.04 15.17
C PRO A 221 -5.51 11.19 15.56
N HIS A 222 -4.21 10.91 15.58
CA HIS A 222 -3.19 11.95 15.75
C HIS A 222 -3.20 12.91 14.54
N CYS A 223 -2.81 14.16 14.78
CA CYS A 223 -2.90 15.24 13.80
C CYS A 223 -1.70 15.33 12.84
N ASP A 224 -1.28 14.19 12.28
CA ASP A 224 -0.14 14.09 11.36
C ASP A 224 -0.29 12.87 10.43
N PRO A 225 -1.14 12.93 9.37
CA PRO A 225 -1.95 14.08 8.96
C PRO A 225 -3.25 14.15 9.77
N CYS A 226 -3.72 15.36 10.06
CA CYS A 226 -5.06 15.50 10.63
C CYS A 226 -6.09 14.97 9.61
N PRO A 227 -7.08 14.19 10.05
CA PRO A 227 -8.18 13.81 9.18
C PRO A 227 -8.90 15.05 8.66
N PRO A 228 -9.61 14.94 7.52
CA PRO A 228 -10.48 16.01 7.09
C PRO A 228 -11.54 16.29 8.16
N GLU A 229 -12.00 17.54 8.26
CA GLU A 229 -13.07 17.94 9.18
C GLU A 229 -14.38 17.16 8.94
N SER A 230 -14.53 16.52 7.78
CA SER A 230 -15.67 15.68 7.42
C SER A 230 -15.66 14.30 8.05
N LEU A 231 -14.56 13.86 8.66
CA LEU A 231 -14.50 12.57 9.35
C LEU A 231 -15.13 12.71 10.73
N GLU A 232 -16.26 12.04 10.95
CA GLU A 232 -16.89 11.95 12.27
C GLU A 232 -16.02 11.10 13.20
N ILE A 233 -15.73 11.62 14.40
CA ILE A 233 -14.92 10.95 15.43
C ILE A 233 -15.72 10.93 16.75
N PRO A 234 -15.89 9.76 17.40
CA PRO A 234 -15.45 8.43 16.96
C PRO A 234 -16.13 7.99 15.67
N VAL A 235 -15.44 7.17 14.86
CA VAL A 235 -15.98 6.70 13.58
C VAL A 235 -17.25 5.87 13.85
N PRO A 236 -18.40 6.17 13.21
CA PRO A 236 -19.63 5.43 13.44
C PRO A 236 -19.47 3.94 13.10
N GLU A 237 -20.09 3.07 13.89
CA GLU A 237 -20.08 1.61 13.68
C GLU A 237 -20.59 1.24 12.27
N GLU A 238 -21.66 1.89 11.80
CA GLU A 238 -22.19 1.70 10.45
C GLU A 238 -21.15 2.00 9.36
N THR A 239 -20.30 3.00 9.57
CA THR A 239 -19.22 3.33 8.64
C THR A 239 -18.16 2.23 8.62
N MET A 240 -17.77 1.73 9.80
CA MET A 240 -16.80 0.62 9.93
C MET A 240 -17.34 -0.68 9.33
N ALA A 241 -18.59 -1.03 9.64
CA ALA A 241 -19.28 -2.16 9.06
C ALA A 241 -19.39 -2.03 7.53
N GLY A 242 -19.68 -0.82 7.03
CA GLY A 242 -19.66 -0.52 5.59
C GLY A 242 -18.27 -0.73 4.96
N LEU A 243 -17.20 -0.47 5.70
CA LEU A 243 -15.81 -0.77 5.28
C LEU A 243 -15.44 -2.25 5.44
N GLY A 244 -16.35 -3.09 5.97
CA GLY A 244 -16.17 -4.52 6.17
C GLY A 244 -15.50 -4.90 7.49
N PHE A 245 -15.29 -3.93 8.39
CA PHE A 245 -14.67 -4.14 9.69
C PHE A 245 -15.73 -4.18 10.79
N GLU A 246 -15.90 -5.35 11.42
CA GLU A 246 -16.79 -5.54 12.56
C GLU A 246 -15.95 -5.59 13.85
N TRP A 247 -16.14 -4.58 14.70
CA TRP A 247 -15.38 -4.41 15.93
C TRP A 247 -15.88 -5.35 17.04
N ASP A 248 -14.95 -5.97 17.78
CA ASP A 248 -15.27 -6.75 18.98
C ASP A 248 -15.25 -5.86 20.23
N GLU A 249 -16.44 -5.55 20.76
CA GLU A 249 -16.62 -4.72 21.94
C GLU A 249 -16.04 -5.35 23.23
N SER A 250 -15.82 -6.66 23.25
CA SER A 250 -15.51 -7.42 24.47
C SER A 250 -14.11 -7.14 25.04
N TRP A 251 -13.19 -6.66 24.22
CA TRP A 251 -11.80 -6.39 24.60
C TRP A 251 -11.57 -4.98 25.13
N ASP A 252 -12.56 -4.09 25.03
CA ASP A 252 -12.30 -2.65 25.09
C ASP A 252 -12.69 -1.96 26.39
N SER A 253 -12.61 -2.73 27.48
CA SER A 253 -12.68 -2.21 28.84
C SER A 253 -11.65 -1.09 29.12
N TRP A 254 -10.57 -1.00 28.33
CA TRP A 254 -9.53 0.03 28.43
C TRP A 254 -9.84 1.32 27.64
N SER A 255 -10.53 1.26 26.49
CA SER A 255 -10.94 2.45 25.72
C SER A 255 -12.21 3.12 26.22
N GLY A 256 -12.94 2.46 27.12
CA GLY A 256 -14.30 2.87 27.47
C GLY A 256 -15.35 2.47 26.43
N GLY A 257 -15.06 1.46 25.59
CA GLY A 257 -15.97 0.96 24.55
C GLY A 257 -15.98 1.81 23.28
N LEU A 258 -14.87 2.47 22.95
CA LEU A 258 -14.73 3.26 21.73
C LEU A 258 -13.84 2.53 20.72
N PRO A 259 -14.23 2.46 19.44
CA PRO A 259 -13.54 1.65 18.44
C PRO A 259 -12.07 2.07 18.30
N SER A 260 -11.18 1.08 18.42
CA SER A 260 -9.74 1.23 18.26
C SER A 260 -9.25 0.27 17.18
N PHE A 261 -8.63 0.80 16.12
CA PHE A 261 -8.23 0.02 14.95
C PHE A 261 -6.95 0.58 14.34
N THR A 262 -6.29 -0.23 13.51
CA THR A 262 -5.14 0.19 12.71
C THR A 262 -5.52 0.17 11.24
N ILE A 263 -5.19 1.24 10.52
CA ILE A 263 -5.29 1.29 9.05
C ILE A 263 -3.88 1.07 8.50
N SER A 264 -3.74 0.17 7.53
CA SER A 264 -2.52 -0.01 6.74
C SER A 264 -2.81 0.21 5.26
N ARG A 265 -1.91 0.89 4.54
CA ARG A 265 -1.92 1.02 3.08
C ARG A 265 -0.66 0.39 2.52
N LEU A 266 -0.82 -0.74 1.84
CA LEU A 266 0.26 -1.43 1.16
C LEU A 266 0.15 -1.18 -0.35
N ARG A 267 1.28 -1.12 -1.03
CA ARG A 267 1.35 -0.95 -2.47
C ARG A 267 2.33 -1.92 -3.10
N MET A 268 1.99 -2.42 -4.27
CA MET A 268 2.84 -3.30 -5.06
C MET A 268 2.64 -2.98 -6.53
N ARG A 269 3.73 -2.92 -7.30
CA ARG A 269 3.66 -2.75 -8.76
C ARG A 269 4.37 -3.93 -9.40
N TYR A 270 3.67 -4.66 -10.26
CA TYR A 270 4.18 -5.93 -10.77
C TYR A 270 3.79 -6.17 -12.23
N SER A 271 4.66 -6.86 -12.98
CA SER A 271 4.30 -7.52 -14.23
C SER A 271 3.98 -9.00 -14.00
N PRO A 272 3.29 -9.68 -14.93
CA PRO A 272 2.84 -11.06 -14.75
C PRO A 272 3.95 -12.06 -14.39
N ASP A 273 5.14 -11.85 -14.94
CA ASP A 273 6.32 -12.69 -14.72
C ASP A 273 6.97 -12.52 -13.34
N GLN A 274 6.56 -11.48 -12.58
CA GLN A 274 7.10 -11.16 -11.25
C GLN A 274 6.24 -11.73 -10.11
N ILE A 275 5.07 -12.30 -10.41
CA ILE A 275 4.17 -12.96 -9.45
C ILE A 275 4.33 -14.47 -9.62
N ASN A 276 5.20 -15.05 -8.79
CA ASN A 276 5.49 -16.48 -8.74
C ASN A 276 4.59 -17.24 -7.75
N GLU A 277 4.14 -16.57 -6.69
CA GLU A 277 3.24 -17.08 -5.66
C GLU A 277 2.16 -16.05 -5.29
N ASP A 278 1.14 -16.48 -4.56
CA ASP A 278 0.08 -15.59 -4.08
C ASP A 278 0.54 -14.81 -2.85
N LEU A 279 0.03 -13.59 -2.63
CA LEU A 279 0.48 -12.80 -1.49
C LEU A 279 0.00 -13.42 -0.19
N MET A 280 0.92 -13.59 0.76
CA MET A 280 0.62 -14.06 2.11
C MET A 280 0.69 -12.87 3.07
N LEU A 281 -0.47 -12.37 3.46
CA LEU A 281 -0.62 -11.23 4.35
C LEU A 281 -0.48 -11.68 5.81
N TYR A 282 0.16 -10.84 6.62
CA TYR A 282 0.31 -11.09 8.05
C TYR A 282 0.16 -9.81 8.86
N SER A 283 -0.34 -9.97 10.09
CA SER A 283 -0.34 -8.92 11.11
C SER A 283 1.06 -8.81 11.74
N MET A 284 1.58 -7.60 11.81
CA MET A 284 2.90 -7.31 12.38
C MET A 284 2.91 -7.38 13.91
N GLY A 285 1.75 -7.23 14.55
CA GLY A 285 1.59 -7.33 16.01
C GLY A 285 2.17 -6.14 16.79
N TYR A 286 2.50 -5.03 16.11
CA TYR A 286 2.93 -3.79 16.73
C TYR A 286 2.30 -2.57 16.04
N VAL A 287 2.18 -1.50 16.82
CA VAL A 287 1.36 -0.32 16.51
C VAL A 287 2.25 0.89 16.16
N GLU A 288 3.33 0.66 15.41
CA GLU A 288 4.20 1.76 15.02
C GLU A 288 3.53 2.55 13.90
N ASN A 289 3.20 3.81 14.20
CA ASN A 289 2.67 4.71 13.18
C ASN A 289 3.78 5.02 12.18
N THR A 290 3.51 4.77 10.91
CA THR A 290 4.40 5.09 9.80
C THR A 290 3.62 5.77 8.70
N GLN A 291 4.26 6.71 8.03
CA GLN A 291 3.70 7.38 6.87
C GLN A 291 4.85 7.80 5.96
N VAL A 292 4.69 7.59 4.67
CA VAL A 292 5.57 8.19 3.69
C VAL A 292 5.23 9.67 3.59
N ARG A 293 6.21 10.54 3.90
CA ARG A 293 6.04 11.98 3.76
C ARG A 293 7.23 12.67 3.13
N TYR A 294 6.93 13.73 2.39
CA TYR A 294 7.92 14.56 1.73
C TYR A 294 7.73 16.01 2.11
N ILE A 295 8.84 16.70 2.28
CA ILE A 295 8.86 18.14 2.51
C ILE A 295 8.86 18.79 1.13
N ARG A 296 8.04 19.81 0.93
CA ARG A 296 8.12 20.60 -0.30
C ARG A 296 9.51 21.22 -0.38
N TYR A 297 10.14 21.15 -1.55
CA TYR A 297 11.42 21.80 -1.76
C TYR A 297 11.37 23.27 -1.31
N ASP A 298 12.38 23.68 -0.56
CA ASP A 298 12.60 25.08 -0.20
C ASP A 298 14.10 25.31 -0.12
N GLU A 299 14.60 26.25 -0.93
CA GLU A 299 16.00 26.67 -0.98
C GLU A 299 16.55 27.04 0.41
N VAL A 300 15.69 27.52 1.30
CA VAL A 300 16.02 27.95 2.67
C VAL A 300 16.32 26.75 3.59
N LEU A 301 15.84 25.57 3.22
CA LEU A 301 15.97 24.33 4.00
C LEU A 301 17.14 23.44 3.53
N GLU A 302 17.77 23.75 2.41
CA GLU A 302 18.90 23.01 1.82
C GLU A 302 20.08 22.76 2.79
N ALA A 303 20.27 23.63 3.77
CA ALA A 303 21.32 23.49 4.79
C ALA A 303 20.98 22.49 5.92
N GLN A 304 19.71 22.08 6.05
CA GLN A 304 19.20 21.28 7.17
C GLN A 304 18.55 19.96 6.73
N LEU A 305 17.98 19.93 5.53
CA LEU A 305 17.24 18.80 5.02
C LEU A 305 17.83 18.33 3.69
N PRO A 306 17.98 17.02 3.49
CA PRO A 306 18.42 16.48 2.22
C PRO A 306 17.30 16.55 1.19
N VAL A 307 17.69 16.55 -0.09
CA VAL A 307 16.80 16.28 -1.21
C VAL A 307 16.74 14.77 -1.43
N CYS A 308 15.55 14.21 -1.58
CA CYS A 308 15.37 12.77 -1.75
C CYS A 308 16.15 12.24 -2.95
N GLY A 309 16.95 11.19 -2.74
CA GLY A 309 17.83 10.60 -3.76
C GLY A 309 19.10 11.41 -4.10
N GLU A 310 19.26 12.64 -3.62
CA GLU A 310 20.44 13.50 -3.90
C GLU A 310 21.27 13.80 -2.64
N GLY A 311 20.66 13.73 -1.46
CA GLY A 311 21.31 14.03 -0.18
C GLY A 311 21.37 15.53 0.11
N MET A 312 22.32 15.94 0.93
CA MET A 312 22.49 17.35 1.31
C MET A 312 23.06 18.17 0.15
N VAL A 313 22.49 19.35 -0.10
CA VAL A 313 22.99 20.27 -1.13
C VAL A 313 24.37 20.80 -0.75
N THR A 314 25.31 20.72 -1.70
CA THR A 314 26.65 21.28 -1.53
C THR A 314 26.66 22.77 -1.83
N ASP A 315 26.92 23.60 -0.81
CA ASP A 315 26.89 25.08 -0.85
C ASP A 315 25.48 25.66 -1.02
N PRO A 316 24.62 25.55 0.03
CA PRO A 316 23.26 26.08 -0.04
C PRO A 316 23.25 27.58 -0.27
N GLU A 317 22.48 28.07 -1.24
CA GLU A 317 22.45 29.50 -1.59
C GLU A 317 21.99 30.37 -0.41
N ARG A 318 21.20 29.80 0.51
CA ARG A 318 20.65 30.46 1.70
C ARG A 318 20.85 29.61 2.95
N VAL A 319 21.92 29.87 3.69
CA VAL A 319 22.11 29.28 5.02
C VAL A 319 21.48 30.19 6.08
N CYS A 320 20.33 29.81 6.64
CA CYS A 320 19.83 30.51 7.81
C CYS A 320 20.69 30.11 9.04
N GLN A 321 21.43 31.07 9.60
CA GLN A 321 22.05 30.88 10.90
C GLN A 321 20.96 31.01 11.97
N PHE A 322 20.48 29.88 12.50
CA PHE A 322 19.70 29.92 13.74
C PHE A 322 20.65 30.31 14.88
N GLY A 323 20.67 31.59 15.22
CA GLY A 323 21.37 32.12 16.38
C GLY A 323 20.72 31.67 17.69
N VAL A 324 20.71 30.37 17.99
CA VAL A 324 20.27 29.86 19.28
C VAL A 324 21.49 29.72 20.18
N LYS A 325 21.74 30.73 21.02
CA LYS A 325 22.53 30.51 22.23
C LYS A 325 21.69 29.60 23.15
N PRO A 326 22.22 28.48 23.65
CA PRO A 326 21.49 27.62 24.55
C PRO A 326 21.41 28.30 25.92
N SER A 327 20.36 29.09 26.15
CA SER A 327 20.06 29.56 27.50
C SER A 327 18.56 29.75 27.70
N VAL A 328 18.00 28.83 28.49
CA VAL A 328 16.76 28.94 29.26
C VAL A 328 15.46 28.97 28.46
N TRP A 329 14.68 27.89 28.59
CA TRP A 329 13.33 27.75 28.07
C TRP A 329 12.37 28.69 28.83
N THR A 330 11.94 29.80 28.20
CA THR A 330 11.02 30.79 28.81
C THR A 330 9.59 30.71 28.28
N GLY A 331 9.19 29.60 27.65
CA GLY A 331 7.79 29.35 27.26
C GLY A 331 7.23 30.27 26.16
N ILE A 332 8.09 30.92 25.37
CA ILE A 332 7.70 31.67 24.18
C ILE A 332 8.43 31.04 22.99
N ALA A 333 7.70 30.66 21.94
CA ALA A 333 8.30 30.16 20.70
C ALA A 333 9.28 31.22 20.16
N PRO A 334 10.55 30.88 19.87
CA PRO A 334 11.47 31.83 19.29
C PRO A 334 10.92 32.30 17.93
N ALA A 335 10.94 33.61 17.71
CA ALA A 335 10.56 34.19 16.43
C ALA A 335 11.46 33.61 15.33
N LEU A 336 10.86 33.28 14.18
CA LEU A 336 11.58 32.90 12.96
C LEU A 336 12.68 33.95 12.69
N PRO A 337 13.93 33.53 12.39
CA PRO A 337 15.00 34.47 12.10
C PRO A 337 14.63 35.31 10.87
N SER A 338 14.75 36.63 11.01
CA SER A 338 14.32 37.62 9.99
C SER A 338 15.32 37.82 8.86
N THR A 339 16.41 37.06 8.79
CA THR A 339 17.45 37.22 7.77
C THR A 339 18.04 35.87 7.36
N CYS A 340 17.62 35.36 6.20
CA CYS A 340 18.40 34.37 5.46
C CYS A 340 19.20 35.16 4.42
N GLY A 341 20.53 35.08 4.53
CA GLY A 341 21.47 35.83 3.69
C GLY A 341 22.20 34.89 2.73
N ALA A 342 22.52 35.40 1.54
CA ALA A 342 23.35 34.68 0.57
C ALA A 342 24.76 34.42 1.13
N VAL A 343 25.37 33.29 0.78
CA VAL A 343 26.76 32.98 1.10
C VAL A 343 27.68 33.97 0.37
N GLU A 344 28.10 35.06 1.04
CA GLU A 344 29.13 35.93 0.49
C GLU A 344 30.48 35.20 0.51
N GLY A 345 30.91 34.72 -0.67
CA GLY A 345 32.26 34.22 -0.92
C GLY A 345 33.32 35.30 -0.69
N GLY A 346 33.82 35.38 0.55
CA GLY A 346 34.82 36.36 1.00
C GLY A 346 36.24 35.78 1.12
N GLY A 347 36.79 35.22 0.04
CA GLY A 347 38.18 34.72 0.00
C GLY A 347 39.15 35.71 -0.64
N SER A 348 39.41 36.86 -0.01
CA SER A 348 40.43 37.82 -0.48
C SER A 348 41.85 37.28 -0.24
N ALA A 349 42.54 36.99 -1.33
CA ALA A 349 43.95 36.59 -1.35
C ALA A 349 44.89 37.80 -1.20
N LEU A 350 45.45 38.00 -0.01
CA LEU A 350 46.68 38.77 0.27
C LEU A 350 47.28 38.11 1.53
N GLY A 351 48.30 37.26 1.46
CA GLY A 351 49.66 37.61 1.08
C GLY A 351 50.53 37.57 2.34
N LEU A 352 51.20 36.44 2.61
CA LEU A 352 52.37 36.41 3.48
C LEU A 352 53.32 35.30 3.03
N VAL A 353 54.38 35.77 2.37
CA VAL A 353 55.59 35.02 2.03
C VAL A 353 56.32 34.68 3.32
N ALA A 354 56.56 33.40 3.56
CA ALA A 354 57.64 32.92 4.43
C ALA A 354 58.36 31.76 3.74
N LEU A 355 59.52 32.08 3.19
CA LEU A 355 60.53 31.15 2.69
C LEU A 355 61.14 30.36 3.85
N SER A 356 61.15 29.04 3.75
CA SER A 356 62.27 28.23 4.24
C SER A 356 62.26 26.85 3.59
N ALA A 357 63.29 26.61 2.79
CA ALA A 357 63.63 25.36 2.13
C ALA A 357 64.28 24.36 3.10
N LEU A 358 64.06 23.05 2.88
CA LEU A 358 64.95 21.89 3.11
C LEU A 358 64.10 20.62 2.91
N ALA A 359 64.20 19.94 1.76
CA ALA A 359 65.15 18.84 1.45
C ALA A 359 64.60 17.43 1.74
N LEU A 360 64.35 16.66 0.65
CA LEU A 360 64.42 15.20 0.47
C LEU A 360 63.54 14.32 1.39
N ARG A 361 62.69 13.41 0.87
CA ARG A 361 63.13 12.16 0.23
C ARG A 361 61.97 11.45 -0.50
N ARG A 362 62.23 11.00 -1.73
CA ARG A 362 61.41 10.04 -2.51
C ARG A 362 61.31 8.67 -1.83
N ARG A 363 60.15 8.00 -1.95
CA ARG A 363 59.95 6.54 -2.18
C ARG A 363 58.47 6.32 -2.57
N ARG A 364 58.16 6.16 -3.86
CA ARG A 364 57.91 4.89 -4.61
C ARG A 364 56.76 4.03 -4.05
N MET A 365 55.66 4.02 -4.82
CA MET A 365 54.85 2.88 -5.30
C MET A 365 54.92 1.55 -4.53
N ASN A 366 53.74 0.97 -4.23
CA ASN A 366 53.20 -0.14 -5.04
C ASN A 366 51.79 -0.55 -4.59
N LEU A 367 50.95 -0.80 -5.60
CA LEU A 367 49.76 -1.65 -5.59
C LEU A 367 50.17 -3.10 -5.31
N THR A 368 49.33 -3.87 -4.61
CA THR A 368 49.13 -5.30 -4.89
C THR A 368 47.79 -5.81 -4.35
N SER A 369 47.12 -6.54 -5.26
CA SER A 369 46.06 -7.57 -5.17
C SER A 369 44.80 -7.32 -4.36
#